data_AF-A0A522REY8-F1
#
_entry.id   AF-A0A522REY8-F1
#
_cell.length_a   1.000
_cell.length_b   1.000
_cell.length_c   1.000
_cell.angle_alpha   90.00
_cell.angle_beta   90.00
_cell.angle_gamma   90.00
#
_symmetry.space_group_name_H-M   'P 1'
#
loop_
_entity.id
_entity.type
_entity.pdbx_description
1 polymer ?
#
loop_
_entity_poly.entity_id
_entity_poly.type
_entity_poly.pdbx_seq_one_letter_code
_entity_poly.pdbx_strand_id
1 'polypeptide(L)'
;IPVEILGIFTKPFALMIRLFANMLAGHMIILSIISLVFIFGGLALAAGWGFSIVSVLFTVFMYFVELLVGLIQAFIFANLSALFIAQAFEHGHHHEEEEAIL
;
A
#
# COMPACT_ATOMS: atom_id res chain seq x y z
N ILE A 1 26.26 6.48 10.58
CA ILE A 1 26.02 5.10 11.02
C ILE A 1 24.59 4.82 11.55
N PRO A 2 23.96 5.59 12.47
CA PRO A 2 22.61 5.22 12.95
C PRO A 2 21.48 5.52 11.94
N VAL A 3 21.62 6.58 11.15
CA VAL A 3 20.65 6.99 10.12
C VAL A 3 20.50 5.97 8.97
N GLU A 4 21.54 5.20 8.68
CA GLU A 4 21.57 4.25 7.56
C GLU A 4 20.82 2.95 7.89
N ILE A 5 21.01 2.43 9.10
CA ILE A 5 20.24 1.29 9.64
C ILE A 5 18.78 1.67 9.88
N LEU A 6 18.52 2.88 10.40
CA LEU A 6 17.15 3.37 10.54
C LEU A 6 16.48 3.54 9.17
N GLY A 7 17.18 4.00 8.14
CA GLY A 7 16.67 4.10 6.78
C GLY A 7 16.32 2.76 6.14
N ILE A 8 17.09 1.70 6.42
CA ILE A 8 16.85 0.36 5.91
C ILE A 8 15.57 -0.26 6.50
N PHE A 9 15.29 0.01 7.78
CA PHE A 9 14.10 -0.49 8.49
C PHE A 9 12.85 0.37 8.24
N THR A 10 13.03 1.67 8.01
CA THR A 10 11.93 2.61 7.73
C THR A 10 11.26 2.30 6.39
N LYS A 11 12.00 1.77 5.39
CA LYS A 11 11.46 1.37 4.07
C LYS A 11 10.34 0.30 4.17
N PRO A 12 10.55 -0.86 4.82
CA PRO A 12 9.49 -1.86 5.01
C PRO A 12 8.41 -1.41 6.02
N PHE A 13 8.75 -0.60 7.03
CA PHE A 13 7.75 -0.02 7.94
C PHE A 13 6.74 0.88 7.22
N ALA A 14 7.24 1.74 6.32
CA ALA A 14 6.38 2.55 5.45
C ALA A 14 5.51 1.70 4.50
N LEU A 15 5.94 0.47 4.18
CA LEU A 15 5.19 -0.47 3.36
C LEU A 15 4.00 -1.08 4.12
N MET A 16 4.20 -1.45 5.39
CA MET A 16 3.14 -1.96 6.29
C MET A 16 2.02 -0.94 6.49
N ILE A 17 2.40 0.31 6.78
CA ILE A 17 1.44 1.43 6.91
C ILE A 17 0.66 1.63 5.62
N ARG A 18 1.26 1.39 4.47
CA ARG A 18 0.62 1.61 3.17
C ARG A 18 -0.40 0.53 2.80
N LEU A 19 -0.15 -0.74 3.14
CA LEU A 19 -1.18 -1.78 3.01
C LEU A 19 -2.36 -1.50 3.96
N PHE A 20 -2.06 -1.06 5.18
CA PHE A 20 -3.07 -0.65 6.16
C PHE A 20 -3.89 0.55 5.65
N ALA A 21 -3.23 1.56 5.07
CA ALA A 21 -3.89 2.71 4.46
C ALA A 21 -4.75 2.29 3.25
N ASN A 22 -4.30 1.35 2.42
CA ASN A 22 -5.09 0.85 1.29
C ASN A 22 -6.35 0.10 1.75
N MET A 23 -6.29 -0.68 2.83
CA MET A 23 -7.47 -1.34 3.41
C MET A 23 -8.41 -0.35 4.12
N LEU A 24 -7.85 0.69 4.74
CA LEU A 24 -8.62 1.80 5.32
C LEU A 24 -9.31 2.65 4.25
N ALA A 25 -8.66 2.91 3.12
CA ALA A 25 -9.18 3.74 2.04
C ALA A 25 -10.50 3.20 1.48
N GLY A 26 -10.57 1.91 1.19
CA GLY A 26 -11.82 1.26 0.75
C GLY A 26 -12.94 1.40 1.78
N HIS A 27 -12.63 1.23 3.07
CA HIS A 27 -13.61 1.41 4.15
C HIS A 27 -14.07 2.87 4.27
N MET A 28 -13.15 3.84 4.15
CA MET A 28 -13.45 5.27 4.18
C MET A 28 -14.28 5.72 2.98
N ILE A 29 -14.05 5.15 1.80
CA ILE A 29 -14.84 5.43 0.58
C ILE A 29 -16.30 4.96 0.78
N ILE A 30 -16.52 3.75 1.29
CA ILE A 30 -17.88 3.23 1.53
C ILE A 30 -18.62 4.14 2.52
N LEU A 31 -17.98 4.50 3.63
CA LEU A 31 -18.57 5.41 4.62
C LEU A 31 -18.86 6.80 4.02
N SER A 32 -17.96 7.32 3.19
CA SER A 32 -18.14 8.61 2.50
C SER A 32 -19.35 8.60 1.55
N ILE A 33 -19.48 7.54 0.76
CA ILE A 33 -20.56 7.37 -0.22
C ILE A 33 -21.91 7.17 0.47
N ILE A 34 -21.98 6.36 1.53
CA ILE A 34 -23.20 6.17 2.34
C ILE A 34 -23.63 7.50 2.98
N SER A 35 -22.69 8.25 3.55
CA SER A 35 -22.98 9.54 4.17
C SER A 35 -23.50 10.55 3.14
N LEU A 36 -22.93 10.57 1.93
CA LEU A 36 -23.37 11.42 0.83
C LEU A 36 -24.79 11.06 0.35
N VAL A 37 -25.08 9.77 0.14
CA VAL A 37 -26.41 9.29 -0.24
C VAL A 37 -27.46 9.60 0.84
N PHE A 38 -27.10 9.52 2.12
CA PHE A 38 -28.01 9.85 3.22
C PHE A 38 -28.40 11.35 3.23
N ILE A 39 -27.44 12.25 2.98
CA ILE A 39 -27.69 13.70 2.91
C ILE A 39 -28.59 14.04 1.70
N PHE A 40 -28.27 13.51 0.51
CA PHE A 40 -29.05 13.79 -0.70
C PHE A 40 -30.41 13.06 -0.73
N GLY A 41 -30.47 11.84 -0.22
CA GLY A 41 -31.69 11.04 -0.11
C GLY A 41 -32.70 11.61 0.88
N GLY A 42 -32.23 12.30 1.93
CA GLY A 42 -33.09 13.03 2.86
C GLY A 42 -33.74 14.29 2.28
N LEU A 43 -33.16 14.89 1.22
CA LEU A 43 -33.67 16.12 0.60
C LEU A 43 -34.65 15.85 -0.55
N ALA A 44 -34.43 14.80 -1.34
CA ALA A 44 -35.33 14.40 -2.42
C ALA A 44 -35.23 12.90 -2.72
N LEU A 45 -36.30 12.16 -2.45
CA LEU A 45 -36.35 10.70 -2.60
C LEU A 45 -35.94 10.26 -4.02
N ALA A 46 -36.42 10.94 -5.07
CA ALA A 46 -36.13 10.62 -6.46
C ALA A 46 -34.67 10.89 -6.89
N ALA A 47 -34.02 11.92 -6.32
CA ALA A 47 -32.62 12.22 -6.60
C ALA A 47 -31.67 11.22 -5.92
N GLY A 48 -32.07 10.70 -4.74
CA GLY A 48 -31.32 9.68 -4.00
C GLY A 48 -31.15 8.36 -4.78
N TRP A 49 -32.20 7.89 -5.47
CA TRP A 49 -32.13 6.63 -6.23
C TRP A 49 -31.20 6.72 -7.44
N GLY A 50 -31.24 7.82 -8.21
CA GLY A 50 -30.37 8.00 -9.37
C GLY A 50 -28.90 8.20 -8.99
N PHE A 51 -28.65 8.99 -7.94
CA PHE A 51 -27.29 9.28 -7.47
C PHE A 51 -26.63 8.06 -6.80
N SER A 52 -27.42 7.23 -6.09
CA SER A 52 -26.94 6.01 -5.44
C SER A 52 -26.31 5.02 -6.43
N ILE A 53 -26.93 4.79 -7.58
CA ILE A 53 -26.43 3.83 -8.59
C ILE A 53 -25.10 4.28 -9.19
N VAL A 54 -24.99 5.57 -9.55
CA VAL A 54 -23.74 6.16 -10.07
C VAL A 54 -22.62 6.07 -9.05
N SER A 55 -22.94 6.37 -7.80
CA SER A 55 -22.01 6.35 -6.68
C SER A 55 -21.43 4.96 -6.44
N VAL A 56 -22.27 3.92 -6.43
CA VAL A 56 -21.84 2.52 -6.29
C VAL A 56 -20.96 2.08 -7.46
N LEU A 57 -21.31 2.44 -8.70
CA LEU A 57 -20.50 2.11 -9.88
C LEU A 57 -19.09 2.73 -9.79
N PHE A 58 -19.01 3.98 -9.35
CA PHE A 58 -17.74 4.67 -9.15
C PHE A 58 -16.91 4.03 -8.02
N THR A 59 -17.55 3.62 -6.92
CA THR A 59 -16.88 2.89 -5.83
C THR A 59 -16.29 1.56 -6.31
N VAL A 60 -17.03 0.80 -7.12
CA VAL A 60 -16.53 -0.47 -7.69
C VAL A 60 -15.32 -0.23 -8.58
N PHE A 61 -15.33 0.83 -9.40
CA PHE A 61 -14.18 1.20 -10.23
C PHE A 61 -12.94 1.55 -9.39
N MET A 62 -13.11 2.32 -8.32
CA MET A 62 -12.02 2.65 -7.39
C MET A 62 -11.43 1.41 -6.70
N TYR A 63 -12.26 0.41 -6.38
CA TYR A 63 -11.78 -0.87 -5.84
C TYR A 63 -10.80 -1.60 -6.78
N PHE A 64 -11.00 -1.53 -8.10
CA PHE A 64 -10.04 -2.10 -9.06
C PHE A 64 -8.68 -1.39 -9.01
N VAL A 65 -8.68 -0.07 -8.82
CA VAL A 65 -7.45 0.72 -8.66
C VAL A 65 -6.75 0.37 -7.35
N GLU A 66 -7.48 0.25 -6.24
CA GLU A 66 -6.93 -0.20 -4.95
C GLU A 66 -6.33 -1.60 -5.02
N LEU A 67 -6.99 -2.53 -5.73
CA LEU A 67 -6.48 -3.88 -5.97
C LEU A 67 -5.16 -3.84 -6.77
N LEU A 68 -5.09 -3.02 -7.82
CA LEU A 68 -3.88 -2.86 -8.65
C LEU A 68 -2.72 -2.28 -7.83
N VAL A 69 -2.98 -1.25 -7.01
CA VAL A 69 -1.98 -0.68 -6.12
C VAL A 69 -1.55 -1.69 -5.05
N GLY A 70 -2.48 -2.50 -4.52
CA GLY A 70 -2.19 -3.59 -3.59
C GLY A 70 -1.24 -4.65 -4.15
N LEU A 71 -1.45 -5.05 -5.42
CA LEU A 71 -0.57 -5.98 -6.13
C LEU A 71 0.83 -5.41 -6.34
N ILE A 72 0.92 -4.15 -6.79
CA ILE A 72 2.22 -3.46 -6.97
C ILE A 72 2.96 -3.35 -5.63
N GLN A 73 2.24 -3.10 -4.54
CA GLN A 73 2.82 -2.97 -3.21
C GLN A 73 3.44 -4.28 -2.72
N ALA A 74 2.76 -5.41 -2.93
CA ALA A 74 3.29 -6.74 -2.61
C ALA A 74 4.52 -7.08 -3.47
N PHE A 75 4.53 -6.67 -4.75
CA PHE A 75 5.69 -6.84 -5.63
C PHE A 75 6.90 -6.04 -5.13
N ILE A 76 6.73 -4.78 -4.74
CA ILE A 76 7.81 -3.96 -4.20
C ILE A 76 8.37 -4.57 -2.91
N PHE A 77 7.53 -5.16 -2.06
CA PHE A 77 7.98 -5.88 -0.87
C PHE A 77 8.92 -7.04 -1.23
N ALA A 78 8.48 -7.92 -2.13
CA ALA A 78 9.26 -9.07 -2.56
C ALA A 78 10.60 -8.65 -3.19
N ASN A 79 10.60 -7.58 -3.99
CA ASN A 79 11.81 -7.07 -4.63
C ASN A 79 12.79 -6.44 -3.63
N LEU A 80 12.29 -5.75 -2.59
CA LEU A 80 13.13 -5.25 -1.50
C LEU A 80 13.70 -6.38 -0.65
N SER A 81 12.91 -7.42 -0.34
CA SER A 81 13.42 -8.62 0.34
C SER A 81 14.50 -9.32 -0.46
N ALA A 82 14.31 -9.48 -1.77
CA ALA A 82 15.33 -10.05 -2.66
C ALA A 82 16.61 -9.20 -2.68
N LEU A 83 16.50 -7.87 -2.73
CA LEU A 83 17.64 -6.96 -2.67
C LEU A 83 18.37 -7.03 -1.32
N PHE A 84 17.66 -7.11 -0.19
CA PHE A 84 18.32 -7.26 1.11
C PHE A 84 19.04 -8.60 1.25
N ILE A 85 18.45 -9.68 0.71
CA ILE A 85 19.11 -10.98 0.66
C ILE A 85 20.35 -10.89 -0.23
N ALA A 86 20.25 -10.31 -1.42
CA ALA A 86 21.37 -10.13 -2.35
C ALA A 86 22.52 -9.32 -1.74
N GLN A 87 22.22 -8.21 -1.06
CA GLN A 87 23.21 -7.38 -0.37
C GLN A 87 23.89 -8.10 0.81
N ALA A 88 23.16 -8.98 1.50
CA ALA A 88 23.72 -9.78 2.59
C ALA A 88 24.69 -10.86 2.09
N PHE A 89 24.43 -11.46 0.92
CA PHE A 89 25.35 -12.41 0.30
C PHE A 89 26.62 -11.74 -0.22
N GLU A 90 26.54 -10.53 -0.78
CA GLU A 90 27.69 -9.79 -1.31
C GLU A 90 28.66 -9.31 -0.20
N HIS A 91 28.15 -9.02 1.00
CA HIS A 91 28.99 -8.71 2.17
C HIS A 91 29.69 -9.94 2.78
N GLY A 92 29.34 -11.16 2.37
CA GLY A 92 29.99 -12.39 2.85
C GLY A 92 31.34 -12.70 2.21
N HIS A 93 31.66 -12.08 1.06
CA HIS A 93 32.88 -12.38 0.30
C HIS A 93 34.03 -11.39 0.51
N HIS A 94 33.89 -10.40 1.40
CA HIS A 94 34.95 -9.42 1.70
C HIS A 94 35.70 -9.69 3.01
N HIS A 95 35.56 -10.88 3.60
CA HIS A 95 36.21 -11.24 4.87
C HIS A 95 37.02 -12.54 4.83
N GLU A 96 37.39 -13.05 3.65
CA GLU A 96 38.24 -14.25 3.52
C GLU A 96 39.53 -14.05 2.70
N GLU A 97 39.76 -12.91 2.05
CA GLU A 97 40.94 -12.75 1.16
C GLU A 97 42.16 -12.05 1.80
N GLU A 98 42.05 -11.42 2.98
CA GLU A 98 43.19 -10.68 3.59
C GLU A 98 44.08 -11.55 4.52
N GLU A 99 43.70 -12.78 4.84
CA GLU A 99 44.51 -13.70 5.69
C GLU A 99 45.36 -14.69 4.87
N ALA A 100 45.21 -14.74 3.54
CA ALA A 100 45.93 -15.65 2.65
C ALA A 100 47.23 -15.07 2.04
N ILE A 101 47.57 -13.81 2.34
CA ILE A 101 48.84 -13.17 1.93
C ILE A 101 49.64 -12.76 3.18
N LEU A 102 49.92 -13.75 4.01
CA LEU A 102 51.12 -13.80 4.86
C LEU A 102 52.30 -14.27 4.00
#